data_AF-A0A9D3A0U8-F1
#
_entry.id   AF-A0A9D3A0U8-F1
#
_cell.length_a   1.000
_cell.length_b   1.000
_cell.length_c   1.000
_cell.angle_alpha   90.00
_cell.angle_beta   90.00
_cell.angle_gamma   90.00
#
_symmetry.space_group_name_H-M   'P 1'
#
loop_
_entity.id
_entity.type
_entity.pdbx_description
1 polymer ?
#
loop_
_entity_poly.entity_id
_entity_poly.type
_entity_poly.pdbx_seq_one_letter_code
_entity_poly.pdbx_strand_id
1 'polypeptide(L)'
;MSGTPWSKAARARTARLWTQTHTYLNGGSETAEWLGELFECTETSFLREALTEADAVLDKAGWISDSDPDYNAICDAGIIEADGHDYIFSLMTGMPDGESNRLLFEELAATIFDAREALNLQQ
;
A
#
# COMPACT_ATOMS: atom_id res chain seq x y z
N MET A 1 11.97 18.59 2.75
CA MET A 1 11.97 17.58 1.68
C MET A 1 10.94 17.97 0.63
N SER A 2 11.36 18.57 -0.48
CA SER A 2 10.47 18.80 -1.63
C SER A 2 10.37 17.49 -2.41
N GLY A 3 9.29 16.74 -2.24
CA GLY A 3 9.05 15.55 -3.06
C GLY A 3 9.08 15.93 -4.53
N THR A 4 9.85 15.19 -5.32
CA THR A 4 9.96 15.35 -6.77
C THR A 4 8.56 15.28 -7.41
N PRO A 5 8.30 16.02 -8.51
CA PRO A 5 6.99 16.04 -9.17
C PRO A 5 6.45 14.65 -9.56
N TRP A 6 7.34 13.69 -9.83
CA TRP A 6 6.98 12.32 -10.19
C TRP A 6 6.34 11.55 -9.01
N SER A 7 6.84 11.72 -7.78
CA SER A 7 6.35 10.99 -6.61
C SER A 7 4.91 11.38 -6.22
N LYS A 8 4.54 12.66 -6.38
CA LYS A 8 3.19 13.16 -6.09
C LYS A 8 2.16 12.65 -7.10
N ALA A 9 2.50 12.73 -8.39
CA ALA A 9 1.64 12.22 -9.45
C ALA A 9 1.49 10.69 -9.39
N ALA A 10 2.56 9.97 -9.02
CA ALA A 10 2.53 8.53 -8.84
C ALA A 10 1.56 8.12 -7.72
N ARG A 11 1.65 8.72 -6.52
CA ARG A 11 0.78 8.36 -5.38
C ARG A 11 -0.72 8.42 -5.69
N ALA A 12 -1.19 9.55 -6.23
CA ALA A 12 -2.61 9.74 -6.55
C ALA A 12 -3.09 8.80 -7.67
N ARG A 13 -2.21 8.49 -8.63
CA ARG A 13 -2.51 7.52 -9.70
C ARG A 13 -2.55 6.09 -9.16
N THR A 14 -1.65 5.73 -8.25
CA THR A 14 -1.61 4.41 -7.60
C THR A 14 -2.85 4.20 -6.73
N ALA A 15 -3.25 5.19 -5.91
CA ALA A 15 -4.47 5.09 -5.13
C ALA A 15 -5.70 4.87 -6.03
N ARG A 16 -5.82 5.63 -7.13
CA ARG A 16 -6.89 5.44 -8.11
C ARG A 16 -6.84 4.07 -8.78
N LEU A 17 -5.65 3.56 -9.13
CA LEU A 17 -5.48 2.23 -9.68
C LEU A 17 -6.04 1.18 -8.72
N TRP A 18 -5.64 1.22 -7.44
CA TRP A 18 -6.12 0.29 -6.43
C TRP A 18 -7.62 0.41 -6.14
N THR A 19 -8.21 1.61 -6.23
CA THR A 19 -9.68 1.75 -6.22
C THR A 19 -10.34 1.02 -7.38
N GLN A 20 -9.77 1.06 -8.59
CA GLN A 20 -10.32 0.30 -9.73
C GLN A 20 -10.06 -1.20 -9.59
N THR A 21 -8.92 -1.60 -9.04
CA THR A 21 -8.61 -2.99 -8.70
C THR A 21 -9.65 -3.53 -7.72
N HIS A 22 -9.96 -2.80 -6.65
CA HIS A 22 -11.01 -3.17 -5.68
C HIS A 22 -12.36 -3.40 -6.35
N THR A 23 -12.79 -2.48 -7.22
CA THR A 23 -14.02 -2.66 -8.00
C THR A 23 -13.98 -3.92 -8.86
N TYR A 24 -12.83 -4.23 -9.48
CA TYR A 24 -12.67 -5.42 -10.32
C TYR A 24 -12.69 -6.72 -9.51
N LEU A 25 -11.98 -6.75 -8.38
CA LEU A 25 -11.93 -7.91 -7.48
C LEU A 25 -13.33 -8.27 -6.96
N ASN A 26 -14.13 -7.25 -6.64
CA ASN A 26 -15.53 -7.41 -6.23
C ASN A 26 -16.51 -7.75 -7.38
N GLY A 27 -16.00 -7.95 -8.61
CA GLY A 27 -16.80 -8.32 -9.78
C GLY A 27 -17.24 -9.79 -9.83
N GLY A 28 -16.67 -10.66 -8.98
CA GLY A 28 -17.11 -12.07 -8.82
C GLY A 28 -16.79 -13.00 -9.99
N SER A 29 -15.75 -12.71 -10.77
CA SER A 29 -15.25 -13.62 -11.82
C SER A 29 -14.13 -14.51 -11.29
N GLU A 30 -13.95 -15.72 -11.83
CA GLU A 30 -12.83 -16.60 -11.47
C GLU A 30 -11.45 -15.91 -11.63
N THR A 31 -11.31 -15.02 -12.61
CA THR A 31 -10.08 -14.25 -12.81
C THR A 31 -9.87 -13.20 -11.72
N ALA A 32 -10.96 -12.62 -11.22
CA ALA A 32 -10.91 -11.67 -10.12
C ALA A 32 -10.51 -12.37 -8.81
N GLU A 33 -11.08 -13.54 -8.53
CA GLU A 33 -10.72 -14.38 -7.39
C GLU A 33 -9.24 -14.79 -7.44
N TRP A 34 -8.79 -15.36 -8.56
CA TRP A 34 -7.38 -15.72 -8.76
C TRP A 34 -6.42 -14.52 -8.61
N LEU A 35 -6.79 -13.35 -9.11
CA LEU A 35 -5.97 -12.16 -8.98
C LEU A 35 -5.93 -11.67 -7.52
N GLY A 36 -7.03 -11.78 -6.78
CA GLY A 36 -7.07 -11.52 -5.35
C GLY A 36 -6.09 -12.39 -4.58
N GLU A 37 -6.12 -13.70 -4.81
CA GLU A 37 -5.19 -14.67 -4.20
C GLU A 37 -3.71 -14.31 -4.46
N LEU A 38 -3.39 -13.82 -5.66
CA LEU A 38 -2.04 -13.36 -5.98
C LEU A 38 -1.62 -12.12 -5.18
N PHE A 39 -2.54 -11.19 -4.91
CA PHE A 39 -2.26 -10.00 -4.11
C PHE A 39 -2.19 -10.29 -2.61
N GLU A 40 -2.90 -11.30 -2.10
CA GLU A 40 -2.79 -11.75 -0.71
C GLU A 40 -1.43 -12.40 -0.43
N CYS A 41 -0.82 -13.03 -1.44
CA CYS A 41 0.37 -13.87 -1.29
C CYS A 41 1.62 -13.32 -2.00
N THR A 42 1.80 -12.00 -2.05
CA THR A 42 3.04 -11.44 -2.62
C THR A 42 4.26 -11.81 -1.78
N GLU A 43 5.40 -12.09 -2.44
CA GLU A 43 6.64 -12.51 -1.75
C GLU A 43 7.18 -11.44 -0.78
N THR A 44 6.89 -10.17 -1.06
CA THR A 44 7.29 -9.04 -0.20
C THR A 44 6.13 -8.07 -0.11
N SER A 45 5.79 -7.73 1.12
CA SER A 45 4.76 -6.76 1.47
C SER A 45 5.18 -6.03 2.73
N PHE A 46 5.41 -4.72 2.63
CA PHE A 46 5.70 -3.89 3.79
C PHE A 46 4.41 -3.61 4.57
N LEU A 47 3.26 -3.61 3.89
CA LEU A 47 1.95 -3.45 4.55
C LEU A 47 1.58 -4.67 5.39
N ARG A 48 1.82 -5.91 4.95
CA ARG A 48 1.55 -7.10 5.77
C ARG A 48 2.45 -7.19 7.01
N GLU A 49 3.71 -6.81 6.89
CA GLU A 49 4.61 -6.75 8.05
C GLU A 49 4.16 -5.66 9.05
N ALA A 50 3.67 -4.52 8.55
CA ALA A 50 3.23 -3.41 9.39
C ALA A 50 1.85 -3.62 10.03
N LEU A 51 0.88 -4.14 9.26
CA LEU A 51 -0.54 -4.11 9.59
C LEU A 51 -1.02 -5.47 10.12
N THR A 52 -0.33 -5.98 11.15
CA THR A 52 -0.59 -7.33 11.70
C THR A 52 -1.98 -7.51 12.32
N GLU A 53 -2.71 -6.41 12.57
CA GLU A 53 -4.08 -6.42 13.09
C GLU A 53 -5.15 -6.36 11.98
N ALA A 54 -4.76 -6.23 10.70
CA ALA A 54 -5.71 -6.27 9.58
C ALA A 54 -6.25 -7.70 9.37
N ASP A 55 -7.51 -7.80 8.93
CA ASP A 55 -8.15 -9.07 8.59
C ASP A 55 -7.54 -9.67 7.31
N ALA A 56 -7.27 -8.81 6.31
CA ALA A 56 -6.59 -9.17 5.08
C ALA A 56 -5.83 -7.98 4.47
N VAL A 57 -4.77 -8.28 3.71
CA VAL A 57 -3.94 -7.29 3.01
C VAL A 57 -3.60 -7.79 1.61
N LEU A 58 -4.27 -7.21 0.62
CA LEU A 58 -4.05 -7.47 -0.80
C LEU A 58 -3.21 -6.33 -1.39
N ASP A 59 -1.96 -6.59 -1.74
CA ASP A 59 -1.02 -5.51 -1.99
C ASP A 59 0.01 -5.76 -3.10
N LYS A 60 0.82 -4.74 -3.37
CA LYS A 60 2.03 -4.89 -4.16
C LYS A 60 3.10 -3.88 -3.75
N ALA A 61 4.15 -4.39 -3.11
CA ALA A 61 5.34 -3.61 -2.80
C ALA A 61 6.21 -3.29 -4.05
N GLY A 62 6.97 -2.21 -3.96
CA GLY A 62 7.98 -1.80 -4.93
C GLY A 62 9.10 -1.01 -4.26
N TRP A 63 10.34 -1.21 -4.72
CA TRP A 63 11.50 -0.56 -4.14
C TRP A 63 12.60 -0.37 -5.17
N ILE A 64 13.36 0.72 -5.04
CA ILE A 64 14.50 1.06 -5.89
C ILE A 64 15.57 1.71 -5.01
N SER A 65 16.82 1.28 -5.21
CA SER A 65 18.02 1.94 -4.69
C SER A 65 18.94 2.30 -5.84
N ASP A 66 19.23 3.58 -5.97
CA ASP A 66 20.13 4.14 -6.98
C ASP A 66 21.17 5.06 -6.31
N SER A 67 22.27 5.29 -7.02
CA SER A 67 23.24 6.32 -6.74
C SER A 67 22.66 7.74 -6.82
N ASP A 68 21.69 7.96 -7.69
CA ASP A 68 20.95 9.21 -7.78
C ASP A 68 19.73 9.16 -6.83
N PRO A 69 19.72 9.97 -5.75
CA PRO A 69 18.69 9.90 -4.73
C PRO A 69 17.28 10.25 -5.24
N ASP A 70 17.15 10.89 -6.40
CA ASP A 70 15.85 11.19 -6.99
C ASP A 70 15.12 9.98 -7.58
N TYR A 71 15.80 8.82 -7.68
CA TYR A 71 15.22 7.55 -8.13
C TYR A 71 15.02 6.54 -7.00
N ASN A 72 15.42 6.88 -5.78
CA ASN A 72 15.18 6.04 -4.62
C ASN A 72 13.70 5.99 -4.28
N ALA A 73 13.21 4.80 -3.96
CA ALA A 73 11.85 4.62 -3.50
C ALA A 73 11.71 3.36 -2.65
N ILE A 74 10.89 3.47 -1.61
CA ILE A 74 10.18 2.35 -1.02
C ILE A 74 8.70 2.71 -1.10
N CYS A 75 7.90 1.85 -1.71
CA CYS A 75 6.46 2.00 -1.81
C CYS A 75 5.73 0.69 -1.59
N ASP A 76 4.50 0.83 -1.13
CA ASP A 76 3.54 -0.26 -1.06
C ASP A 76 2.13 0.32 -1.14
N ALA A 77 1.24 -0.44 -1.76
CA ALA A 77 -0.12 -0.03 -1.98
C ALA A 77 -1.01 -1.25 -2.14
N GLY A 78 -2.24 -1.14 -1.67
CA GLY A 78 -3.14 -2.28 -1.59
C GLY A 78 -4.51 -1.94 -1.05
N ILE A 79 -5.30 -2.99 -0.89
CA ILE A 79 -6.60 -3.01 -0.21
C ILE A 79 -6.38 -3.68 1.14
N ILE A 80 -6.80 -3.00 2.21
CA ILE A 80 -6.71 -3.50 3.58
C ILE A 80 -8.13 -3.75 4.08
N GLU A 81 -8.42 -4.97 4.47
CA GLU A 81 -9.67 -5.32 5.15
C GLU A 81 -9.44 -5.21 6.65
N ALA A 82 -10.24 -4.38 7.32
CA ALA A 82 -10.19 -4.26 8.77
C ALA A 82 -11.54 -3.73 9.30
N ASP A 83 -12.01 -4.28 10.42
CA ASP A 83 -13.19 -3.79 11.13
C ASP A 83 -14.48 -3.77 10.26
N GLY A 84 -14.57 -4.68 9.28
CA GLY A 84 -15.67 -4.74 8.31
C GLY A 84 -15.64 -3.64 7.24
N HIS A 85 -14.50 -2.97 7.07
CA HIS A 85 -14.28 -1.92 6.07
C HIS A 85 -13.06 -2.22 5.20
N ASP A 86 -13.16 -1.84 3.93
CA ASP A 86 -12.05 -1.91 2.98
C ASP A 86 -11.40 -0.53 2.87
N TYR A 87 -10.12 -0.45 3.17
CA TYR A 87 -9.31 0.76 3.04
C TYR A 87 -8.37 0.65 1.85
N ILE A 88 -8.31 1.72 1.03
CA ILE A 88 -7.30 1.83 -0.02
C ILE A 88 -6.05 2.50 0.56
N PHE A 89 -4.96 1.73 0.63
CA PHE A 89 -3.67 2.22 1.11
C PHE A 89 -2.72 2.49 -0.07
N SER A 90 -2.01 3.62 -0.04
CA SER A 90 -1.00 3.96 -1.05
C SER A 90 0.08 4.83 -0.42
N LEU A 91 1.20 4.19 -0.04
CA LEU A 91 2.30 4.84 0.64
C LEU A 91 3.55 4.76 -0.23
N MET A 92 4.20 5.92 -0.43
CA MET A 92 5.41 6.02 -1.23
C MET A 92 6.38 6.99 -0.57
N THR A 93 7.64 6.60 -0.48
CA THR A 93 8.73 7.38 0.10
C THR A 93 9.82 7.62 -0.96
N GLY A 94 10.71 8.59 -0.71
CA GLY A 94 11.93 8.78 -1.50
C GLY A 94 13.16 8.16 -0.84
N MET A 95 12.96 7.20 0.07
CA MET A 95 14.05 6.53 0.78
C MET A 95 14.66 5.45 -0.12
N PRO A 96 15.99 5.24 -0.10
CA PRO A 96 16.58 4.06 -0.73
C PRO A 96 16.10 2.80 -0.01
N ASP A 97 15.99 1.71 -0.75
CA ASP A 97 15.78 0.39 -0.16
C ASP A 97 16.91 0.01 0.81
N GLY A 98 16.51 -0.47 1.98
CA GLY A 98 17.39 -0.90 3.06
C GLY A 98 16.60 -1.22 4.32
N GLU A 99 17.11 -2.14 5.14
CA GLU A 99 16.41 -2.67 6.33
C GLU A 99 15.86 -1.56 7.24
N SER A 100 16.70 -0.60 7.64
CA SER A 100 16.25 0.50 8.51
C SER A 100 15.19 1.39 7.85
N ASN A 101 15.20 1.55 6.53
CA ASN A 101 14.21 2.36 5.82
C ASN A 101 12.89 1.59 5.61
N ARG A 102 12.94 0.26 5.49
CA ARG A 102 11.75 -0.60 5.49
C ARG A 102 11.04 -0.55 6.84
N LEU A 103 11.78 -0.65 7.96
CA LEU A 103 11.22 -0.46 9.30
C LEU A 103 10.55 0.91 9.46
N LEU A 104 11.18 1.99 8.98
CA LEU A 104 10.56 3.32 9.00
C LEU A 104 9.29 3.40 8.12
N PHE A 105 9.24 2.68 7.00
CA PHE A 105 8.05 2.58 6.17
C PHE A 105 6.93 1.85 6.90
N GLU A 106 7.26 0.73 7.55
CA GLU A 106 6.32 -0.10 8.32
C GLU A 106 5.75 0.69 9.51
N GLU A 107 6.59 1.36 10.30
CA GLU A 107 6.14 2.23 11.40
C GLU A 107 5.20 3.33 10.94
N LEU A 108 5.47 3.95 9.78
CA LEU A 108 4.61 4.96 9.19
C LEU A 108 3.27 4.36 8.73
N ALA A 109 3.30 3.19 8.10
CA ALA A 109 2.09 2.49 7.67
C ALA A 109 1.20 2.13 8.87
N ALA A 110 1.78 1.54 9.92
CA ALA A 110 1.08 1.22 11.16
C ALA A 110 0.47 2.47 11.80
N THR A 111 1.23 3.57 11.91
CA THR A 111 0.72 4.83 12.47
C THR A 111 -0.49 5.38 11.71
N ILE A 112 -0.48 5.29 10.37
CA ILE A 112 -1.62 5.72 9.54
C ILE A 112 -2.81 4.79 9.74
N PHE A 113 -2.56 3.48 9.82
CA PHE A 113 -3.60 2.47 10.02
C PHE A 113 -4.24 2.54 11.41
N ASP A 114 -3.50 2.85 12.46
CA ASP A 114 -4.05 3.11 13.80
C ASP A 114 -5.01 4.32 13.82
N ALA A 115 -4.77 5.28 12.93
CA ALA A 115 -5.62 6.45 12.76
C ALA A 115 -6.84 6.20 11.84
N ARG A 116 -7.01 4.99 11.29
CA ARG A 116 -8.06 4.68 10.30
C ARG A 116 -9.47 4.97 10.79
N GLU A 117 -9.74 4.78 12.08
CA GLU A 117 -11.07 5.01 12.67
C GLU A 117 -11.55 6.45 12.50
N ALA A 118 -10.63 7.41 12.37
CA ALA A 118 -11.00 8.80 12.08
C ALA A 118 -11.58 8.99 10.66
N LEU A 119 -11.40 8.02 9.77
CA LEU A 119 -11.96 7.99 8.41
C LEU A 119 -13.36 7.35 8.36
N ASN A 120 -13.75 6.62 9.41
CA ASN A 120 -15.07 6.02 9.51
C ASN A 120 -16.09 7.14 9.77
N LEU A 121 -16.74 7.59 8.69
CA LEU A 121 -17.84 8.54 8.80
C LEU A 121 -18.93 7.90 9.66
N GLN A 122 -19.26 8.55 10.78
CA GLN A 122 -20.42 8.17 11.59
C GLN A 122 -21.66 8.19 10.68
N GLN A 123 -22.20 7.01 10.38
CA GLN A 123 -23.52 6.87 9.75
C GLN A 123 -24.62 7.11 10.78
#